data_AF-A0A0G1TH20-F1
#
_entry.id   AF-A0A0G1TH20-F1
#
_cell.length_a   1.000
_cell.length_b   1.000
_cell.length_c   1.000
_cell.angle_alpha   90.00
_cell.angle_beta   90.00
_cell.angle_gamma   90.00
#
_symmetry.space_group_name_H-M   'P 1'
#
loop_
_entity.id
_entity.type
_entity.pdbx_description
1 polymer ?
#
loop_
_entity_poly.entity_id
_entity_poly.type
_entity_poly.pdbx_seq_one_letter_code
_entity_poly.pdbx_strand_id
1 'polypeptide(L)'
;MSRQWKNIQQNIDLTIEDADYQLVLSCSGHDYPAKITDDPANSEPADFEMEYTIKSGERDGEPMTREEMDDLQESFDDEIYEAIMEQSC
;
A
#
# COMPACT_ATOMS: atom_id res chain seq x y z
N MET A 1 4.54 21.58 12.37
CA MET A 1 5.02 20.34 13.03
C MET A 1 5.93 19.64 12.04
N SER A 2 7.02 19.02 12.49
CA SER A 2 7.95 18.31 11.60
C SER A 2 7.25 17.07 11.06
N ARG A 3 7.00 16.99 9.74
CA ARG A 3 6.53 15.75 9.12
C ARG A 3 7.64 14.70 9.28
N GLN A 4 7.35 13.57 9.92
CA GLN A 4 8.32 12.51 10.11
C GLN A 4 8.05 11.41 9.09
N TRP A 5 9.11 10.96 8.40
CA TRP A 5 9.02 9.77 7.58
C TRP A 5 8.71 8.58 8.49
N LYS A 6 7.66 7.83 8.18
CA LYS A 6 7.30 6.60 8.88
C LYS A 6 7.33 5.45 7.89
N ASN A 7 7.86 4.33 8.34
CA ASN A 7 7.66 3.03 7.72
C ASN A 7 6.78 2.25 8.70
N ILE A 8 5.54 1.94 8.31
CA ILE A 8 4.59 1.19 9.13
C ILE A 8 4.31 -0.12 8.42
N GLN A 9 4.32 -1.19 9.20
CA GLN A 9 3.78 -2.46 8.75
C GLN A 9 2.29 -2.47 9.08
N GLN A 10 1.46 -2.68 8.07
CA GLN A 10 0.01 -2.74 8.19
C GLN A 10 -0.45 -4.11 7.71
N ASN A 11 -1.38 -4.72 8.41
CA ASN A 11 -2.08 -5.90 7.92
C ASN A 11 -3.40 -5.39 7.36
N ILE A 12 -3.73 -5.76 6.13
CA ILE A 12 -5.03 -5.48 5.52
C ILE A 12 -5.72 -6.80 5.17
N ASP A 13 -6.97 -6.91 5.58
CA ASP A 13 -7.90 -7.92 5.07
C ASP A 13 -8.73 -7.27 3.95
N LEU A 14 -8.82 -7.91 2.78
CA LEU A 14 -9.65 -7.45 1.65
C LEU A 14 -10.14 -8.63 0.80
N THR A 15 -11.33 -8.50 0.22
CA THR A 15 -11.93 -9.52 -0.67
C THR A 15 -11.94 -8.98 -2.09
N ILE A 16 -11.26 -9.66 -3.02
CA ILE A 16 -11.16 -9.30 -4.44
C ILE A 16 -11.62 -10.52 -5.27
N GLU A 17 -12.54 -10.31 -6.22
CA GLU A 17 -13.07 -11.37 -7.12
C GLU A 17 -13.52 -12.66 -6.40
N ASP A 18 -14.28 -12.51 -5.29
CA ASP A 18 -14.75 -13.59 -4.43
C ASP A 18 -13.64 -14.44 -3.74
N ALA A 19 -12.38 -13.98 -3.75
CA ALA A 19 -11.28 -14.54 -2.98
C ALA A 19 -10.86 -13.62 -1.82
N ASP A 20 -10.58 -14.21 -0.66
CA ASP A 20 -10.20 -13.48 0.55
C ASP A 20 -8.68 -13.36 0.66
N TYR A 21 -8.16 -12.14 0.81
CA TYR A 21 -6.74 -11.85 0.92
C TYR A 21 -6.40 -11.26 2.29
N GLN A 22 -5.35 -11.79 2.91
CA GLN A 22 -4.75 -11.24 4.12
C GLN A 22 -3.32 -10.80 3.80
N LEU A 23 -3.12 -9.49 3.60
CA LEU A 23 -1.83 -8.94 3.15
C LEU A 23 -1.12 -8.21 4.27
N VAL A 24 0.18 -8.46 4.39
CA VAL A 24 1.10 -7.72 5.28
C VAL A 24 1.88 -6.74 4.41
N LEU A 25 1.54 -5.46 4.52
CA LEU A 25 2.12 -4.39 3.75
C LEU A 25 3.18 -3.62 4.55
N SER A 26 4.15 -3.06 3.83
CA SER A 26 5.08 -2.05 4.34
C SER A 26 4.81 -0.74 3.64
N CYS A 27 4.11 0.18 4.31
CA CYS A 27 3.77 1.50 3.78
C CYS A 27 4.84 2.53 4.21
N SER A 28 5.29 3.38 3.27
CA SER A 28 6.32 4.41 3.48
C SER A 28 5.89 5.79 2.97
N GLY A 29 6.07 6.83 3.79
CA GLY A 29 5.69 8.20 3.43
C GLY A 29 5.63 9.18 4.61
N HIS A 30 5.25 10.42 4.30
CA HIS A 30 5.20 11.53 5.25
C HIS A 30 3.84 11.71 5.93
N ASP A 31 3.62 10.90 6.97
CA ASP A 31 2.45 10.96 7.84
C ASP A 31 1.05 10.83 7.15
N TYR A 32 0.81 10.36 5.92
CA TYR A 32 1.60 9.69 4.86
C TYR A 32 1.41 10.41 3.52
N PRO A 33 2.49 10.79 2.78
CA PRO A 33 2.73 10.21 1.43
C PRO A 33 4.17 10.37 0.78
N ALA A 34 4.47 9.53 -0.21
CA ALA A 34 5.20 9.72 -1.50
C ALA A 34 6.69 9.98 -1.81
N LYS A 35 7.06 9.43 -3.00
CA LYS A 35 8.10 9.92 -3.91
C LYS A 35 7.86 11.37 -4.29
N ILE A 36 8.94 12.15 -4.32
CA ILE A 36 8.96 13.48 -4.91
C ILE A 36 9.17 13.34 -6.42
N THR A 37 8.19 13.76 -7.23
CA THR A 37 8.34 13.90 -8.69
C THR A 37 9.10 15.20 -9.02
N ASP A 38 10.43 15.11 -8.96
CA ASP A 38 11.46 16.08 -9.40
C ASP A 38 11.46 17.54 -8.84
N ASP A 39 10.35 18.14 -8.40
CA ASP A 39 10.34 19.54 -7.87
C ASP A 39 9.44 19.76 -6.63
N PRO A 40 9.97 19.53 -5.41
CA PRO A 40 9.21 19.66 -4.16
C PRO A 40 8.86 21.12 -3.78
N ALA A 41 9.27 22.12 -4.57
CA ALA A 41 8.86 23.51 -4.37
C ALA A 41 7.58 23.86 -5.15
N ASN A 42 7.21 23.05 -6.15
CA ASN A 42 6.04 23.27 -7.00
C ASN A 42 4.98 22.15 -6.91
N SER A 43 5.27 21.02 -6.25
CA SER A 43 4.31 19.92 -6.05
C SER A 43 3.04 20.35 -5.31
N GLU A 44 1.87 20.07 -5.89
CA GLU A 44 0.57 20.19 -5.25
C GLU A 44 0.34 19.04 -4.24
N PRO A 45 -0.62 19.14 -3.31
CA PRO A 45 -0.97 18.03 -2.41
C PRO A 45 -1.44 16.74 -3.12
N ALA A 46 -1.78 16.82 -4.41
CA ALA A 46 -2.11 15.68 -5.26
C ALA A 46 -0.87 14.96 -5.83
N ASP A 47 0.30 15.58 -5.86
CA ASP A 47 1.55 15.02 -6.40
C ASP A 47 2.24 14.06 -5.41
N PHE A 48 1.48 13.50 -4.47
CA PHE A 48 2.02 12.62 -3.44
C PHE A 48 1.34 11.23 -3.44
N GLU A 49 1.86 10.31 -4.26
CA GLU A 49 1.58 8.86 -4.30
C GLU A 49 2.15 8.07 -3.08
N MET A 50 1.34 7.51 -2.17
CA MET A 50 1.86 6.61 -1.11
C MET A 50 2.60 5.39 -1.69
N GLU A 51 3.85 5.15 -1.28
CA GLU A 51 4.55 3.90 -1.61
C GLU A 51 4.21 2.81 -0.59
N TYR A 52 3.81 1.63 -1.08
CA TYR A 52 3.66 0.42 -0.28
C TYR A 52 4.27 -0.79 -0.98
N THR A 53 4.48 -1.88 -0.24
CA THR A 53 4.97 -3.14 -0.81
C THR A 53 4.42 -4.32 0.00
N ILE A 54 3.84 -5.30 -0.67
CA ILE A 54 3.44 -6.56 -0.03
C ILE A 54 4.70 -7.31 0.47
N LYS A 55 4.71 -7.70 1.74
CA LYS A 55 5.80 -8.47 2.39
C LYS A 55 5.45 -9.95 2.54
N SER A 56 4.17 -10.24 2.81
CA SER A 56 3.58 -11.57 2.76
C SER A 56 2.09 -11.43 2.48
N GLY A 57 1.49 -12.41 1.83
CA GLY A 57 0.05 -12.49 1.59
C GLY A 57 -0.42 -13.92 1.77
N GLU A 58 -1.64 -14.08 2.27
CA GLU A 58 -2.40 -15.33 2.20
C GLU A 58 -3.64 -15.09 1.35
N ARG A 59 -3.97 -16.03 0.47
CA ARG A 59 -5.17 -16.05 -0.36
C ARG A 59 -5.99 -17.27 0.03
N ASP A 60 -7.24 -17.07 0.43
CA ASP A 60 -8.16 -18.14 0.85
C ASP A 60 -7.57 -19.06 1.96
N GLY A 61 -6.61 -18.54 2.74
CA GLY A 61 -5.85 -19.26 3.77
C GLY A 61 -4.62 -20.04 3.28
N GLU A 62 -4.23 -19.94 2.01
CA GLU A 62 -2.97 -20.48 1.48
C GLU A 62 -1.93 -19.36 1.25
N PRO A 63 -0.64 -19.58 1.58
CA PRO A 63 0.39 -18.55 1.47
C PRO A 63 0.77 -18.27 0.00
N MET A 64 0.73 -17.00 -0.38
CA MET A 64 1.07 -16.54 -1.73
C MET A 64 2.58 -16.55 -1.97
N THR A 65 2.98 -16.89 -3.20
CA THR A 65 4.36 -16.72 -3.68
C THR A 65 4.70 -15.25 -3.93
N ARG A 66 5.98 -14.96 -4.18
CA ARG A 66 6.40 -13.58 -4.50
C ARG A 66 5.80 -13.08 -5.82
N GLU A 67 5.74 -13.95 -6.83
CA GLU A 67 5.18 -13.66 -8.15
C GLU A 67 3.70 -13.31 -8.04
N GLU A 68 2.90 -14.13 -7.33
CA GLU A 68 1.48 -13.83 -7.10
C GLU A 68 1.23 -12.54 -6.30
N MET A 69 2.13 -12.17 -5.38
CA MET A 69 2.04 -10.88 -4.67
C MET A 69 2.41 -9.70 -5.57
N ASP A 70 3.42 -9.83 -6.43
CA ASP A 70 3.80 -8.79 -7.38
C ASP A 70 2.69 -8.60 -8.44
N ASP A 71 2.12 -9.69 -8.96
CA ASP A 71 0.98 -9.69 -9.89
C ASP A 71 -0.29 -9.06 -9.25
N LEU A 72 -0.58 -9.37 -7.98
CA LEU A 72 -1.71 -8.77 -7.25
C LEU A 72 -1.49 -7.26 -7.06
N GLN A 73 -0.28 -6.84 -6.71
CA GLN A 73 0.06 -5.44 -6.53
C GLN A 73 0.00 -4.64 -7.86
N GLU A 74 0.30 -5.25 -9.01
CA GLU A 74 0.14 -4.59 -10.32
C GLU A 74 -1.32 -4.60 -10.80
N SER A 75 -2.08 -5.65 -10.51
CA SER A 75 -3.45 -5.84 -11.04
C SER A 75 -4.54 -5.11 -10.24
N PHE A 76 -4.32 -4.88 -8.94
CA PHE A 76 -5.30 -4.35 -7.99
C PHE A 76 -4.71 -3.25 -7.10
N ASP A 77 -3.82 -2.41 -7.66
CA ASP A 77 -3.14 -1.33 -6.95
C ASP A 77 -4.13 -0.34 -6.31
N ASP A 78 -5.18 0.02 -7.06
CA ASP A 78 -6.23 0.94 -6.62
C ASP A 78 -7.03 0.36 -5.43
N GLU A 79 -7.48 -0.90 -5.51
CA GLU A 79 -8.24 -1.56 -4.42
C GLU A 79 -7.40 -1.74 -3.16
N ILE A 80 -6.11 -2.09 -3.30
CA ILE A 80 -5.18 -2.20 -2.18
C ILE A 80 -4.94 -0.81 -1.55
N TYR A 81 -4.77 0.23 -2.38
CA TYR A 81 -4.62 1.62 -1.92
C TYR A 81 -5.85 2.10 -1.15
N GLU A 82 -7.06 1.88 -1.67
CA GLU A 82 -8.31 2.22 -0.97
C GLU A 82 -8.42 1.47 0.37
N ALA A 83 -8.12 0.16 0.40
CA ALA A 83 -8.14 -0.63 1.64
C ALA A 83 -7.14 -0.12 2.70
N ILE A 84 -5.93 0.30 2.30
CA ILE A 84 -4.96 0.93 3.22
C ILE A 84 -5.55 2.24 3.79
N MET A 85 -6.17 3.07 2.95
CA MET A 85 -6.71 4.37 3.36
C MET A 85 -7.93 4.23 4.29
N GLU A 86 -8.83 3.28 4.04
CA GLU A 86 -9.97 2.99 4.91
C GLU A 86 -9.53 2.46 6.28
N GLN A 87 -8.56 1.54 6.33
CA GLN A 87 -8.08 0.93 7.58
C GLN A 87 -7.10 1.81 8.38
N SER A 88 -6.71 2.97 7.84
CA SER A 88 -5.80 3.92 8.51
C SER A 88 -6.51 5.07 9.24
N CYS A 89 -7.85 5.07 9.26
CA CYS A 89 -8.70 6.10 9.89
C CYS A 89 -9.26 5.68 11.27
#